data_AF-A0AA37ACH6-F1
#
_entry.id   AF-A0AA37ACH6-F1
#
_cell.length_a   1.000
_cell.length_b   1.000
_cell.length_c   1.000
_cell.angle_alpha   90.00
_cell.angle_beta   90.00
_cell.angle_gamma   90.00
#
_symmetry.space_group_name_H-M   'P 1'
#
loop_
_entity.id
_entity.type
_entity.pdbx_description
1 polymer ?
#
loop_
_entity_poly.entity_id
_entity_poly.type
_entity_poly.pdbx_seq_one_letter_code
_entity_poly.pdbx_strand_id
1 'polypeptide(L)'
;RNGVWGPLEWINPPMKLGVEYRTVESYNNKPVYAKAISFGQAPNATYKDVSHGIESFGQLVSYTGMMGGANLIETPALDSIQINASNIRITTNSDVSASYVYLVLRYTKTTD
;
A
#
# COMPACT_ATOMS: atom_id res chain seq x y z
N ARG A 1 -11.84 -33.41 16.83
CA ARG A 1 -11.85 -31.97 16.46
C ARG A 1 -12.05 -31.90 14.96
N ASN A 2 -13.20 -31.42 14.48
CA ASN A 2 -13.41 -31.15 13.05
C ASN A 2 -12.53 -29.95 12.68
N GLY A 3 -11.40 -30.22 12.04
CA GLY A 3 -10.47 -29.18 11.58
C GLY A 3 -11.02 -28.51 10.33
N VAL A 4 -11.92 -27.54 10.52
CA VAL A 4 -12.25 -26.61 9.45
C VAL A 4 -11.01 -25.75 9.24
N TRP A 5 -10.33 -25.94 8.11
CA TRP A 5 -9.20 -25.10 7.73
C TRP A 5 -9.70 -23.67 7.51
N GLY A 6 -9.09 -22.71 8.21
CA GLY A 6 -9.32 -21.29 7.97
C GLY A 6 -8.68 -20.83 6.65
N PRO A 7 -8.92 -19.57 6.25
CA PRO A 7 -8.27 -18.98 5.08
C PRO A 7 -6.74 -19.03 5.23
N LEU A 8 -6.04 -19.13 4.09
CA LEU A 8 -4.58 -19.15 4.06
C LEU A 8 -4.02 -17.80 4.53
N GLU A 9 -3.10 -17.83 5.48
CA GLU A 9 -2.44 -16.64 6.03
C GLU A 9 -0.92 -16.69 5.78
N TRP A 10 -0.34 -15.53 5.52
CA TRP A 10 1.08 -15.40 5.15
C TRP A 10 1.88 -14.70 6.24
N ILE A 11 3.02 -15.28 6.61
CA ILE A 11 4.01 -14.66 7.51
C ILE A 11 4.88 -13.67 6.71
N ASN A 12 5.36 -14.11 5.54
CA ASN A 12 6.19 -13.31 4.63
C ASN A 12 5.63 -13.45 3.21
N PRO A 13 4.60 -12.66 2.84
CA PRO A 13 4.03 -12.73 1.49
C PRO A 13 5.07 -12.31 0.44
N PRO A 14 5.06 -12.93 -0.76
CA PRO A 14 6.01 -12.59 -1.83
C PRO A 14 5.76 -11.22 -2.49
N MET A 15 4.70 -10.50 -2.09
CA MET A 15 4.35 -9.15 -2.53
C MET A 15 4.33 -8.96 -4.07
N LYS A 16 3.66 -9.87 -4.79
CA LYS A 16 3.39 -9.69 -6.22
C LYS A 16 2.47 -8.49 -6.44
N LEU A 17 2.77 -7.70 -7.49
CA LEU A 17 2.02 -6.50 -7.81
C LEU A 17 0.52 -6.79 -8.04
N GLY A 18 -0.35 -6.02 -7.40
CA GLY A 18 -1.81 -6.13 -7.52
C GLY A 18 -2.43 -7.30 -6.76
N VAL A 19 -1.64 -8.25 -6.27
CA VAL A 19 -2.12 -9.41 -5.51
C VAL A 19 -2.28 -9.03 -4.04
N GLU A 20 -3.42 -9.42 -3.48
CA GLU A 20 -3.74 -9.24 -2.07
C GLU A 20 -3.42 -10.51 -1.28
N TYR A 21 -2.82 -10.34 -0.10
CA TYR A 21 -2.48 -11.42 0.81
C TYR A 21 -3.07 -11.14 2.19
N ARG A 22 -3.80 -12.09 2.76
CA ARG A 22 -4.12 -12.08 4.19
C ARG A 22 -2.87 -12.48 4.97
N THR A 23 -2.51 -11.70 5.98
CA THR A 23 -1.32 -11.96 6.81
C THR A 23 -1.72 -12.61 8.12
N VAL A 24 -0.75 -13.18 8.83
CA VAL A 24 -0.95 -13.73 10.20
C VAL A 24 -1.12 -12.63 11.26
N GLU A 25 -0.88 -11.37 10.90
CA GLU A 25 -1.01 -10.23 11.81
C GLU A 25 -2.46 -9.76 11.89
N SER A 26 -2.83 -9.27 13.07
CA SER A 26 -4.11 -8.57 13.29
C SER A 26 -3.86 -7.21 13.92
N TYR A 27 -4.64 -6.21 13.51
CA TYR A 27 -4.65 -4.88 14.12
C TYR A 27 -6.03 -4.61 14.69
N ASN A 28 -6.12 -4.31 15.98
CA ASN A 28 -7.38 -4.09 16.69
C ASN A 28 -8.40 -5.23 16.48
N ASN A 29 -7.95 -6.48 16.63
CA ASN A 29 -8.72 -7.72 16.40
C ASN A 29 -9.26 -7.90 14.97
N LYS A 30 -8.76 -7.14 13.99
CA LYS A 30 -9.06 -7.33 12.57
C LYS A 30 -7.83 -7.88 11.83
N PRO A 31 -7.99 -8.89 10.97
CA PRO A 31 -6.93 -9.36 10.07
C PRO A 31 -6.31 -8.24 9.25
N VAL A 32 -5.00 -8.32 9.09
CA VAL A 32 -4.23 -7.41 8.24
C VAL A 32 -4.01 -8.04 6.89
N TYR A 33 -4.33 -7.29 5.85
CA TYR A 33 -4.05 -7.61 4.46
C TYR A 33 -2.86 -6.80 3.96
N ALA A 34 -2.11 -7.36 3.01
CA ALA A 34 -1.01 -6.69 2.33
C ALA A 34 -1.24 -6.71 0.82
N LYS A 35 -1.05 -5.58 0.15
CA LYS A 35 -1.08 -5.48 -1.33
C LYS A 35 0.05 -4.58 -1.81
N ALA A 36 0.80 -5.04 -2.81
CA ALA A 36 1.76 -4.23 -3.55
C ALA A 36 1.03 -3.50 -4.69
N ILE A 37 1.30 -2.20 -4.84
CA ILE A 37 0.58 -1.30 -5.73
C ILE A 37 1.60 -0.53 -6.57
N SER A 38 1.31 -0.40 -7.87
CA SER A 38 2.05 0.51 -8.74
C SER A 38 1.32 1.83 -8.77
N PHE A 39 2.02 2.88 -8.39
CA PHE A 39 1.54 4.26 -8.52
C PHE A 39 1.90 4.83 -9.93
N GLY A 40 2.76 4.12 -10.66
CA GLY A 40 3.34 4.61 -11.91
C GLY A 40 4.36 5.72 -11.65
N GLN A 41 4.49 6.62 -12.62
CA GLN A 41 5.37 7.78 -12.49
C GLN A 41 4.91 8.75 -11.40
N ALA A 42 5.88 9.26 -10.64
CA ALA A 42 5.70 10.32 -9.66
C ALA A 42 5.24 11.64 -10.32
N PRO A 43 4.64 12.57 -9.57
CA PRO A 43 4.27 13.89 -10.10
C PRO A 43 5.49 14.80 -10.31
N ASN A 44 5.32 15.79 -11.18
CA ASN A 44 6.30 16.86 -11.43
C ASN A 44 5.94 18.09 -10.58
N ALA A 45 6.56 18.25 -9.40
CA ALA A 45 6.33 19.36 -8.48
C ALA A 45 4.84 19.68 -8.25
N THR A 46 4.01 18.63 -8.14
CA THR A 46 2.55 18.72 -8.01
C THR A 46 2.04 17.49 -7.26
N TYR A 47 0.73 17.27 -7.25
CA TYR A 47 0.12 16.04 -6.74
C TYR A 47 -0.43 15.16 -7.85
N LYS A 48 -0.52 13.86 -7.55
CA LYS A 48 -1.20 12.87 -8.40
C LYS A 48 -1.98 11.90 -7.53
N ASP A 49 -3.18 11.54 -7.98
CA ASP A 49 -4.01 10.51 -7.37
C ASP A 49 -4.00 9.23 -8.21
N VAL A 50 -3.86 8.09 -7.55
CA VAL A 50 -3.96 6.77 -8.17
C VAL A 50 -4.83 5.88 -7.29
N SER A 51 -5.77 5.15 -7.90
CA SER A 51 -6.59 4.19 -7.14
C SER A 51 -5.74 2.99 -6.70
N HIS A 52 -5.89 2.58 -5.44
CA HIS A 52 -5.21 1.38 -4.94
C HIS A 52 -5.93 0.07 -5.30
N GLY A 53 -7.18 0.13 -5.78
CA GLY A 53 -7.95 -1.06 -6.18
C GLY A 53 -8.10 -2.09 -5.06
N ILE A 54 -8.37 -1.62 -3.84
CA ILE A 54 -8.64 -2.46 -2.67
C ILE A 54 -10.11 -2.32 -2.35
N GLU A 55 -10.82 -3.43 -2.34
CA GLU A 55 -12.22 -3.49 -1.98
C GLU A 55 -12.39 -3.53 -0.46
N SER A 56 -13.43 -2.86 0.03
CA SER A 56 -13.76 -2.79 1.46
C SER A 56 -12.59 -2.33 2.34
N PHE A 57 -11.78 -1.38 1.84
CA PHE A 57 -10.68 -0.80 2.60
C PHE A 57 -11.19 -0.22 3.92
N GLY A 58 -10.65 -0.72 5.03
CA GLY A 58 -10.95 -0.26 6.39
C GLY A 58 -9.98 0.82 6.81
N GLN A 59 -8.96 0.41 7.56
CA GLN A 59 -7.93 1.31 8.08
C GLN A 59 -6.56 0.94 7.55
N LEU A 60 -5.77 1.95 7.18
CA LEU A 60 -4.35 1.79 6.96
C LEU A 60 -3.67 1.43 8.29
N VAL A 61 -2.87 0.36 8.28
CA VAL A 61 -2.07 -0.06 9.44
C VAL A 61 -0.64 0.45 9.28
N SER A 62 -0.07 0.26 8.10
CA SER A 62 1.25 0.79 7.75
C SER A 62 1.44 0.77 6.23
N TYR A 63 2.48 1.46 5.75
CA TYR A 63 2.90 1.37 4.37
C TYR A 63 4.42 1.47 4.27
N THR A 64 4.96 0.90 3.20
CA THR A 64 6.33 1.11 2.75
C THR A 64 6.33 1.36 1.25
N GLY A 65 7.43 1.87 0.69
CA GLY A 65 7.51 2.10 -0.74
C GLY A 65 8.88 2.55 -1.21
N MET A 66 9.00 2.63 -2.53
CA MET A 66 10.21 3.10 -3.21
C MET A 66 9.86 4.06 -4.34
N MET A 67 10.78 4.99 -4.62
CA MET A 67 10.74 5.91 -5.76
C MET A 67 12.07 5.82 -6.50
N GLY A 68 12.04 5.43 -7.77
CA GLY A 68 13.26 5.32 -8.59
C GLY A 68 14.30 4.32 -8.06
N GLY A 69 13.87 3.35 -7.24
CA GLY A 69 14.76 2.37 -6.58
C GLY A 69 15.34 2.83 -5.23
N ALA A 70 15.05 4.05 -4.79
CA ALA A 70 15.42 4.57 -3.47
C ALA A 70 14.21 4.59 -2.51
N ASN A 71 14.47 4.87 -1.23
CA ASN A 71 13.42 5.01 -0.22
C ASN A 71 12.40 6.08 -0.64
N LEU A 72 11.11 5.72 -0.60
CA LEU A 72 10.03 6.68 -0.82
C LEU A 72 9.86 7.62 0.38
N ILE A 73 9.89 7.06 1.59
CA ILE A 73 9.76 7.81 2.83
C ILE A 73 11.07 8.58 3.06
N GLU A 74 10.96 9.84 3.50
CA GLU A 74 12.09 10.79 3.68
C GLU A 74 12.80 11.24 2.39
N THR A 75 12.28 10.92 1.21
CA THR A 75 12.85 11.48 -0.02
C THR A 75 12.67 13.01 -0.03
N PRO A 76 13.72 13.81 -0.26
CA PRO A 76 13.62 15.28 -0.20
C PRO A 76 12.62 15.89 -1.20
N ALA A 77 12.36 15.18 -2.29
CA ALA A 77 11.43 15.60 -3.34
C ALA A 77 9.95 15.43 -2.95
N LEU A 78 9.64 14.73 -1.86
CA LEU A 78 8.30 14.42 -1.39
C LEU A 78 7.84 15.44 -0.36
N ASP A 79 6.64 15.97 -0.57
CA ASP A 79 5.98 16.84 0.40
C ASP A 79 5.01 16.04 1.28
N SER A 80 4.19 15.19 0.68
CA SER A 80 3.22 14.38 1.43
C SER A 80 2.79 13.10 0.71
N ILE A 81 2.41 12.10 1.51
CA ILE A 81 1.70 10.89 1.07
C ILE A 81 0.40 10.80 1.86
N GLN A 82 -0.72 10.73 1.15
CA GLN A 82 -2.04 10.54 1.75
C GLN A 82 -2.66 9.28 1.16
N ILE A 83 -3.07 8.36 2.01
CA ILE A 83 -3.76 7.14 1.60
C ILE A 83 -5.13 7.17 2.26
N ASN A 84 -6.18 7.20 1.45
CA ASN A 84 -7.57 7.20 1.91
C ASN A 84 -8.26 5.89 1.49
N ALA A 85 -9.59 5.85 1.59
CA ALA A 85 -10.37 4.65 1.35
C ALA A 85 -10.33 4.11 -0.09
N SER A 86 -9.87 4.88 -1.08
CA SER A 86 -9.85 4.45 -2.49
C SER A 86 -8.59 4.83 -3.26
N ASN A 87 -7.85 5.83 -2.77
CA ASN A 87 -6.77 6.45 -3.51
C ASN A 87 -5.52 6.64 -2.65
N ILE A 88 -4.39 6.62 -3.35
CA ILE A 88 -3.11 7.10 -2.90
C ILE A 88 -2.90 8.44 -3.59
N ARG A 89 -2.59 9.48 -2.81
CA ARG A 89 -2.10 10.77 -3.28
C ARG A 89 -0.65 10.92 -2.90
N ILE A 90 0.18 11.26 -3.87
CA ILE A 90 1.57 11.67 -3.65
C ILE A 90 1.70 13.11 -4.12
N THR A 91 2.30 13.95 -3.29
CA THR A 91 2.65 15.34 -3.61
C THR A 91 4.17 15.49 -3.59
N THR A 92 4.73 16.06 -4.65
CA THR A 92 6.17 16.33 -4.79
C THR A 92 6.43 17.83 -4.88
N ASN A 93 7.61 18.26 -4.46
CA ASN A 93 8.05 19.66 -4.48
C ASN A 93 9.05 19.96 -5.62
N SER A 94 9.45 18.94 -6.38
CA SER A 94 10.42 19.01 -7.48
C SER A 94 10.06 18.02 -8.58
N ASP A 95 10.69 18.16 -9.74
CA ASP A 95 10.46 17.24 -10.86
C ASP A 95 11.13 15.90 -10.60
N VAL A 96 10.31 14.91 -10.25
CA VAL A 96 10.71 13.50 -10.14
C VAL A 96 9.87 12.61 -11.05
N SER A 97 9.25 13.18 -12.09
CA SER A 97 8.31 12.47 -12.97
C SER A 97 8.94 11.34 -13.79
N ALA A 98 10.26 11.32 -13.92
CA ALA A 98 11.01 10.19 -14.49
C ALA A 98 11.02 8.95 -13.57
N SER A 99 10.74 9.11 -12.27
CA SER A 99 10.80 8.04 -11.28
C SER A 99 9.48 7.30 -11.15
N TYR A 100 9.54 5.97 -11.15
CA TYR A 100 8.39 5.13 -10.81
C TYR A 100 8.28 4.93 -9.31
N VAL A 101 7.03 4.91 -8.82
CA VAL A 101 6.70 4.69 -7.42
C VAL A 101 5.94 3.38 -7.24
N TYR A 102 6.35 2.60 -6.24
CA TYR A 102 5.68 1.39 -5.80
C TYR A 102 5.47 1.45 -4.30
N LEU A 103 4.28 1.04 -3.85
CA LEU A 103 3.93 0.99 -2.44
C LEU A 103 3.48 -0.41 -2.04
N VAL A 104 3.77 -0.78 -0.80
CA VAL A 104 3.12 -1.89 -0.12
C VAL A 104 2.24 -1.29 0.96
N LEU A 105 0.93 -1.53 0.85
CA LEU A 105 -0.03 -1.14 1.89
C LEU A 105 -0.33 -2.34 2.77
N ARG A 106 -0.30 -2.13 4.09
CA ARG A 106 -0.86 -3.03 5.08
C ARG A 106 -2.09 -2.38 5.69
N TYR A 107 -3.22 -3.08 5.65
CA TYR A 107 -4.51 -2.49 6.00
C TYR A 107 -5.48 -3.54 6.55
N THR A 108 -6.50 -3.07 7.26
CA THR A 108 -7.66 -3.89 7.65
C THR A 108 -8.79 -3.68 6.65
N LYS A 109 -9.73 -4.62 6.59
CA LYS A 109 -10.98 -4.46 5.83
C LYS A 109 -12.16 -4.09 6.74
N THR A 110 -13.18 -3.46 6.16
CA THR A 110 -14.44 -3.19 6.87
C THR A 110 -15.21 -4.48 7.14
N THR A 111 -15.09 -5.45 6.23
CA THR A 111 -15.68 -6.80 6.28
C THR A 111 -14.62 -7.84 5.94
N ASP A 112 -14.61 -8.96 6.66
CA ASP A 112 -13.89 -10.19 6.31
C ASP A 112 -14.84 -11.27 5.80
#